data_AF-A0A962HWA7-F1
#
_entry.id   AF-A0A962HWA7-F1
#
_cell.length_a   1.000
_cell.length_b   1.000
_cell.length_c   1.000
_cell.angle_alpha   90.00
_cell.angle_beta   90.00
_cell.angle_gamma   90.00
#
_symmetry.space_group_name_H-M   'P 1'
#
loop_
_entity.id
_entity.type
_entity.pdbx_description
1 polymer ?
#
loop_
_entity_poly.entity_id
_entity_poly.type
_entity_poly.pdbx_seq_one_letter_code
_entity_poly.pdbx_strand_id
1 'polypeptide(L)'
;GVKIAFGTDAGVSKHGRNADEFELMVEHGMTPATAIVAATVSAADLLGLKDQVGALRPGMAADIIAVDADPLVDVKVLKDVKFVMKGGEVIRRD
;
A
#
# COMPACT_ATOMS: atom_id res chain seq x y z
N GLY A 1 -19.22 -5.34 -6.09
CA GLY A 1 -18.62 -4.31 -6.95
C GLY A 1 -17.51 -4.91 -7.80
N VAL A 2 -16.91 -4.12 -8.69
CA VAL A 2 -15.74 -4.52 -9.49
C VAL A 2 -14.51 -4.63 -8.58
N LYS A 3 -13.63 -5.61 -8.82
CA LYS A 3 -12.34 -5.70 -8.11
C LYS A 3 -11.40 -4.60 -8.59
N ILE A 4 -10.74 -3.90 -7.67
CA ILE A 4 -9.85 -2.78 -7.97
C ILE A 4 -8.47 -3.06 -7.37
N ALA A 5 -7.42 -2.83 -8.15
CA ALA A 5 -6.04 -2.80 -7.70
C ALA A 5 -5.48 -1.38 -7.82
N PHE A 6 -4.57 -1.02 -6.93
CA PHE A 6 -3.98 0.32 -6.87
C PHE A 6 -2.99 0.55 -8.02
N GLY A 7 -3.14 1.66 -8.75
CA GLY A 7 -2.27 2.04 -9.86
C GLY A 7 -2.30 3.55 -10.06
N THR A 8 -1.12 4.17 -10.28
CA THR A 8 -0.95 5.63 -10.19
C THR A 8 -0.48 6.29 -11.48
N ASP A 9 -0.06 5.49 -12.45
CA ASP A 9 0.65 5.96 -13.66
C ASP A 9 1.86 6.85 -13.34
N ALA A 10 2.55 6.57 -12.22
CA ALA A 10 3.78 7.26 -11.86
C ALA A 10 4.84 7.07 -12.96
N GLY A 11 5.40 8.18 -13.42
CA GLY A 11 6.04 8.30 -14.73
C GLY A 11 5.42 9.45 -15.52
N VAL A 12 4.09 9.59 -15.45
CA VAL A 12 3.37 10.83 -15.78
C VAL A 12 3.43 11.81 -14.60
N SER A 13 3.09 11.31 -13.41
CA SER A 13 3.34 12.01 -12.15
C SER A 13 4.75 11.72 -11.61
N LYS A 14 5.26 12.56 -10.70
CA LYS A 14 6.59 12.36 -10.11
C LYS A 14 6.65 11.06 -9.29
N HIS A 15 7.68 10.25 -9.51
CA HIS A 15 7.98 9.13 -8.61
C HIS A 15 8.15 9.60 -7.16
N GLY A 16 7.66 8.80 -6.22
CA GLY A 16 7.63 9.14 -4.79
C GLY A 16 6.34 9.83 -4.33
N ARG A 17 5.45 10.22 -5.26
CA ARG A 17 4.12 10.77 -4.95
C ARG A 17 3.00 9.71 -5.05
N ASN A 18 3.36 8.45 -5.20
CA ASN A 18 2.43 7.34 -5.42
C ASN A 18 1.34 7.24 -4.34
N ALA A 19 1.69 7.54 -3.08
CA ALA A 19 0.75 7.48 -1.96
C ALA A 19 -0.33 8.59 -1.99
N ASP A 20 -0.23 9.58 -2.87
CA ASP A 20 -1.32 10.55 -3.09
C ASP A 20 -2.60 9.89 -3.57
N GLU A 21 -2.48 8.79 -4.33
CA GLU A 21 -3.63 8.06 -4.87
C GLU A 21 -4.50 7.46 -3.75
N PHE A 22 -3.95 7.15 -2.57
CA PHE A 22 -4.78 6.72 -1.44
C PHE A 22 -5.80 7.78 -1.02
N GLU A 23 -5.40 9.05 -1.00
CA GLU A 23 -6.31 10.16 -0.68
C GLU A 23 -7.38 10.29 -1.77
N LEU A 24 -6.98 10.21 -3.04
CA LEU A 24 -7.91 10.29 -4.18
C LEU A 24 -8.93 9.15 -4.16
N MET A 25 -8.50 7.92 -3.91
CA MET A 25 -9.42 6.77 -3.82
C MET A 25 -10.44 6.92 -2.69
N VAL A 26 -10.01 7.45 -1.54
CA VAL A 26 -10.91 7.71 -0.40
C VAL A 26 -11.86 8.87 -0.69
N GLU A 27 -11.37 9.96 -1.27
CA GLU A 27 -12.19 11.11 -1.69
C GLU A 27 -13.31 10.70 -2.66
N HIS A 28 -13.05 9.69 -3.50
CA HIS A 28 -13.98 9.18 -4.49
C HIS A 28 -14.80 7.96 -4.02
N GLY A 29 -14.84 7.70 -2.71
CA GLY A 29 -15.83 6.82 -2.08
C GLY A 29 -15.31 5.46 -1.60
N MET A 30 -14.01 5.19 -1.68
CA MET A 30 -13.44 4.05 -0.94
C MET A 30 -13.28 4.37 0.53
N THR A 31 -13.36 3.34 1.38
CA THR A 31 -12.87 3.45 2.76
C THR A 31 -11.34 3.33 2.77
N PRO A 32 -10.64 3.91 3.77
CA PRO A 32 -9.19 3.74 3.90
C PRO A 32 -8.75 2.27 3.91
N ALA A 33 -9.49 1.41 4.62
CA ALA A 33 -9.25 -0.03 4.64
C ALA A 33 -9.31 -0.65 3.23
N THR A 34 -10.33 -0.32 2.44
CA THR A 34 -10.46 -0.84 1.07
C THR A 34 -9.39 -0.31 0.12
N ALA A 35 -8.94 0.94 0.29
CA ALA A 35 -7.85 1.51 -0.50
C ALA A 35 -6.51 0.79 -0.19
N ILE A 36 -6.23 0.51 1.08
CA ILE A 36 -5.05 -0.27 1.51
C ILE A 36 -5.12 -1.70 0.94
N VAL A 37 -6.30 -2.34 0.97
CA VAL A 37 -6.52 -3.66 0.35
C VAL A 37 -6.31 -3.63 -1.17
N ALA A 38 -6.67 -2.55 -1.85
CA ALA A 38 -6.41 -2.39 -3.28
C ALA A 38 -4.91 -2.35 -3.58
N ALA A 39 -4.10 -1.75 -2.70
CA ALA A 39 -2.65 -1.63 -2.83
C ALA A 39 -1.85 -2.82 -2.30
N THR A 40 -2.50 -3.77 -1.64
CA THR A 40 -1.84 -4.92 -1.01
C THR A 40 -2.41 -6.23 -1.57
N VAL A 41 -3.45 -6.80 -0.95
CA VAL A 41 -4.03 -8.09 -1.31
C VAL A 41 -4.53 -8.11 -2.77
N SER A 42 -5.23 -7.07 -3.21
CA SER A 42 -5.80 -7.03 -4.57
C SER A 42 -4.73 -6.89 -5.64
N ALA A 43 -3.70 -6.08 -5.38
CA ALA A 43 -2.54 -5.95 -6.27
C ALA A 43 -1.75 -7.27 -6.36
N ALA A 44 -1.56 -7.96 -5.22
CA ALA A 44 -0.90 -9.27 -5.20
C ALA A 44 -1.70 -10.33 -5.97
N ASP A 45 -3.03 -10.36 -5.85
CA ASP A 45 -3.91 -11.24 -6.65
C ASP A 45 -3.79 -10.93 -8.14
N LEU A 46 -3.85 -9.64 -8.53
CA LEU A 46 -3.72 -9.20 -9.92
C LEU A 46 -2.37 -9.63 -10.54
N LEU A 47 -1.28 -9.58 -9.77
CA LEU A 47 0.06 -9.96 -10.23
C LEU A 47 0.33 -11.48 -10.16
N GLY A 48 -0.60 -12.29 -9.65
CA GLY A 48 -0.40 -13.73 -9.45
C GLY A 48 0.54 -14.09 -8.29
N LEU A 49 0.70 -13.18 -7.32
CA LEU A 49 1.60 -13.29 -6.18
C LEU A 49 0.89 -13.37 -4.81
N LYS A 50 -0.42 -13.62 -4.80
CA LYS A 50 -1.27 -13.62 -3.58
C LYS A 50 -0.80 -14.53 -2.44
N ASP A 51 -0.04 -15.58 -2.76
CA ASP A 51 0.48 -16.55 -1.79
C ASP A 51 1.91 -16.21 -1.33
N GLN A 52 2.49 -15.11 -1.85
CA GLN A 52 3.87 -14.69 -1.59
C GLN A 52 3.95 -13.33 -0.89
N VAL A 53 3.10 -12.36 -1.27
CA VAL A 53 3.14 -10.96 -0.79
C VAL A 53 1.74 -10.38 -0.59
N GLY A 54 1.67 -9.17 -0.03
CA GLY A 54 0.43 -8.40 0.08
C GLY A 54 -0.39 -8.65 1.35
N ALA A 55 0.07 -9.53 2.26
CA ALA A 55 -0.48 -9.66 3.61
C ALA A 55 0.61 -10.03 4.63
N LEU A 56 0.38 -9.66 5.89
CA LEU A 56 1.25 -10.07 7.00
C LEU A 56 0.75 -11.41 7.54
N ARG A 57 1.30 -12.51 7.03
CA ARG A 57 0.96 -13.89 7.43
C ARG A 57 2.21 -14.77 7.46
N PRO A 58 2.23 -15.84 8.29
CA PRO A 58 3.31 -16.81 8.27
C PRO A 58 3.52 -17.39 6.86
N GLY A 59 4.79 -17.48 6.42
CA GLY A 59 5.16 -18.02 5.11
C GLY A 59 5.19 -17.01 3.96
N MET A 60 4.71 -15.78 4.15
CA MET A 60 4.83 -14.70 3.17
C MET A 60 6.16 -13.96 3.30
N ALA A 61 6.55 -13.23 2.25
CA ALA A 61 7.73 -12.38 2.29
C ALA A 61 7.59 -11.30 3.37
N ALA A 62 8.71 -10.98 4.03
CA ALA A 62 8.76 -9.91 5.02
C ALA A 62 8.88 -8.53 4.35
N ASP A 63 7.80 -8.16 3.65
CA ASP A 63 7.61 -6.84 3.03
C ASP A 63 6.68 -6.02 3.93
N ILE A 64 7.26 -5.08 4.69
CA ILE A 64 6.57 -4.37 5.78
C ILE A 64 6.87 -2.88 5.69
N ILE A 65 5.83 -2.06 5.85
CA ILE A 65 5.97 -0.62 6.08
C ILE A 65 5.38 -0.23 7.44
N ALA A 66 5.84 0.87 8.02
CA ALA A 66 5.20 1.47 9.20
C ALA A 66 5.07 3.00 9.05
N VAL A 67 4.04 3.53 9.70
CA VAL A 67 3.65 4.94 9.76
C VAL A 67 3.35 5.30 11.22
N ASP A 68 3.48 6.57 11.60
CA ASP A 68 3.38 7.00 13.00
C ASP A 68 1.94 7.10 13.54
N ALA A 69 0.94 6.98 12.67
CA ALA A 69 -0.46 7.14 13.00
C ALA A 69 -1.34 6.11 12.26
N ASP A 70 -2.57 5.93 12.73
CA ASP A 70 -3.51 4.95 12.19
C ASP A 70 -4.00 5.36 10.78
N PRO A 71 -3.62 4.62 9.71
CA PRO A 71 -4.04 4.93 8.35
C PRO A 71 -5.52 4.64 8.10
N LEU A 72 -6.22 3.96 9.01
CA LEU A 72 -7.67 3.77 8.93
C LEU A 72 -8.46 4.99 9.40
N VAL A 73 -7.83 5.87 10.19
CA VAL A 73 -8.39 7.16 10.62
C VAL A 73 -8.05 8.26 9.61
N ASP A 74 -6.78 8.35 9.20
CA ASP A 74 -6.33 9.28 8.17
C ASP A 74 -5.40 8.57 7.18
N VAL A 75 -5.89 8.30 5.97
CA VAL A 75 -5.13 7.57 4.95
C VAL A 75 -3.89 8.34 4.46
N LYS A 76 -3.85 9.68 4.67
CA LYS A 76 -2.75 10.53 4.19
C LYS A 76 -1.44 10.25 4.91
N VAL A 77 -1.48 9.60 6.08
CA VAL A 77 -0.27 9.19 6.81
C VAL A 77 0.60 8.24 5.98
N LEU A 78 0.02 7.52 5.01
CA LEU A 78 0.76 6.66 4.08
C LEU A 78 1.69 7.43 3.12
N LYS A 79 1.57 8.76 3.06
CA LYS A 79 2.50 9.63 2.34
C LYS A 79 3.83 9.84 3.08
N ASP A 80 3.88 9.53 4.37
CA ASP A 80 5.06 9.71 5.22
C ASP A 80 5.38 8.41 5.99
N VAL A 81 5.77 7.38 5.24
CA VAL A 81 6.21 6.09 5.77
C VAL A 81 7.56 6.23 6.48
N LYS A 82 7.68 5.80 7.74
CA LYS A 82 8.93 5.90 8.55
C LYS A 82 9.79 4.65 8.53
N PHE A 83 9.20 3.53 8.14
CA PHE A 83 9.88 2.26 8.10
C PHE A 83 9.57 1.51 6.82
N VAL A 84 10.60 0.97 6.19
CA VAL A 84 10.47 0.09 5.01
C VAL A 84 11.37 -1.11 5.18
N MET A 85 10.79 -2.30 5.16
CA MET A 85 11.46 -3.59 5.05
C MET A 85 11.02 -4.28 3.77
N LYS A 86 11.95 -4.88 3.04
CA LYS A 86 11.69 -5.68 1.84
C LYS A 86 12.44 -7.00 1.93
N GLY A 87 11.74 -8.12 1.80
CA GLY A 87 12.33 -9.45 1.87
C GLY A 87 13.08 -9.74 3.17
N GLY A 88 12.72 -9.07 4.27
CA GLY A 88 13.42 -9.18 5.56
C GLY A 88 14.58 -8.21 5.75
N GLU A 89 14.97 -7.44 4.73
CA GLU A 89 16.01 -6.41 4.81
C GLU A 89 15.39 -5.04 5.10
N VAL A 90 15.93 -4.32 6.09
CA VAL A 90 15.49 -2.96 6.43
C VAL A 90 16.14 -1.96 5.47
N ILE A 91 15.33 -1.26 4.68
CA ILE A 91 15.75 -0.27 3.68
C ILE A 91 15.69 1.16 4.21
N ARG A 92 14.69 1.46 5.05
CA ARG A 92 14.49 2.79 5.67
C ARG A 92 14.03 2.63 7.12
N ARG A 93 14.57 3.48 8.00
CA ARG A 93 14.19 3.61 9.41
C ARG A 93 14.61 4.98 9.95
N ASP A 94 13.72 5.95 9.84
CA ASP A 94 13.91 7.33 10.31
C ASP A 94 12.91 7.73 11.41
#